data_AF-A0A9X2LZA9-F1
#
_entry.id   AF-A0A9X2LZA9-F1
#
_cell.length_a   1.000
_cell.length_b   1.000
_cell.length_c   1.000
_cell.angle_alpha   90.00
_cell.angle_beta   90.00
_cell.angle_gamma   90.00
#
_symmetry.space_group_name_H-M   'P 1'
#
loop_
_entity.id
_entity.type
_entity.pdbx_description
1 polymer ?
#
loop_
_entity_poly.entity_id
_entity_poly.type
_entity_poly.pdbx_seq_one_letter_code
_entity_poly.pdbx_strand_id
1 'polypeptide(L)'
;MKSSKTAWTAAGSAVGGLCGNAKKVLTSLETGQHGLATDGGVETAAAQSEVYQSWKTYLDKLSGRCTTLQGNLERAGKDLLLTDENVKGLFVEMGKQYRDTPAVGGEGK
;
A
#
# COMPACT_ATOMS: atom_id res chain seq x y z
N MET A 1 -22.73 13.31 -10.87
CA MET A 1 -22.48 11.84 -10.99
C MET A 1 -21.38 11.46 -11.99
N LYS A 2 -21.32 11.98 -13.24
CA LYS A 2 -20.17 11.68 -14.13
C LYS A 2 -18.83 12.20 -13.58
N SER A 3 -18.83 13.41 -13.00
CA SER A 3 -17.62 14.02 -12.42
C SER A 3 -17.06 13.22 -11.23
N SER A 4 -17.91 12.69 -10.35
CA SER A 4 -17.46 11.85 -9.22
C SER A 4 -16.89 10.51 -9.69
N LYS A 5 -17.51 9.86 -10.69
CA LYS A 5 -16.99 8.63 -11.29
C LYS A 5 -15.58 8.80 -11.88
N THR A 6 -15.35 9.88 -12.62
CA THR A 6 -14.03 10.18 -13.19
C THR A 6 -12.99 10.42 -12.09
N ALA A 7 -13.34 11.16 -11.04
CA ALA A 7 -12.44 11.42 -9.92
C ALA A 7 -12.05 10.12 -9.17
N TRP A 8 -13.03 9.26 -8.87
CA TRP A 8 -12.78 7.98 -8.22
C TRP A 8 -11.90 7.05 -9.06
N THR A 9 -12.16 6.98 -10.36
CA THR A 9 -11.36 6.16 -11.29
C THR A 9 -9.92 6.67 -11.38
N ALA A 10 -9.73 7.99 -11.52
CA ALA A 10 -8.41 8.60 -11.58
C ALA A 10 -7.62 8.39 -10.29
N ALA A 11 -8.26 8.57 -9.12
CA ALA A 11 -7.65 8.28 -7.84
C ALA A 11 -7.25 6.80 -7.73
N GLY A 12 -8.12 5.88 -8.16
CA GLY A 12 -7.81 4.44 -8.21
C GLY A 12 -6.59 4.14 -9.07
N SER A 13 -6.50 4.71 -10.28
CA SER A 13 -5.34 4.55 -11.16
C SER A 13 -4.04 5.10 -10.55
N ALA A 14 -4.10 6.27 -9.89
CA ALA A 14 -2.93 6.85 -9.24
C ALA A 14 -2.43 5.97 -8.08
N VAL A 15 -3.33 5.47 -7.24
CA VAL A 15 -2.99 4.52 -6.16
C VAL A 15 -2.44 3.20 -6.73
N GLY A 16 -2.99 2.72 -7.85
CA GLY A 16 -2.46 1.55 -8.55
C GLY A 16 -1.04 1.75 -9.05
N GLY A 17 -0.71 2.95 -9.56
CA GLY A 17 0.66 3.32 -9.92
C GLY A 17 1.62 3.27 -8.72
N LEU A 18 1.21 3.82 -7.57
CA LEU A 18 1.97 3.73 -6.32
C LEU A 18 2.19 2.27 -5.88
N CYS A 19 1.14 1.45 -5.93
CA CYS A 19 1.23 0.02 -5.62
C CYS A 19 2.25 -0.70 -6.52
N GLY A 20 2.20 -0.42 -7.83
CA GLY A 20 3.15 -0.97 -8.78
C GLY A 20 4.59 -0.58 -8.49
N ASN A 21 4.82 0.68 -8.11
CA ASN A 21 6.15 1.16 -7.72
C ASN A 21 6.64 0.51 -6.41
N ALA A 22 5.77 0.37 -5.40
CA ALA A 22 6.11 -0.33 -4.16
C ALA A 22 6.54 -1.79 -4.41
N LYS A 23 5.81 -2.51 -5.27
CA LYS A 23 6.16 -3.87 -5.68
C LYS A 23 7.51 -3.93 -6.40
N LYS A 24 7.78 -2.98 -7.31
CA LYS A 24 9.09 -2.89 -7.99
C LYS A 24 10.24 -2.68 -7.00
N VAL A 25 10.08 -1.76 -6.06
CA VAL A 25 11.09 -1.50 -5.02
C VAL A 25 11.31 -2.75 -4.17
N LEU A 26 10.24 -3.45 -3.78
CA LEU A 26 10.35 -4.70 -3.05
C LEU A 26 11.15 -5.75 -3.84
N THR A 27 10.85 -5.96 -5.12
CA THR A 27 11.61 -6.88 -5.97
C THR A 27 13.07 -6.48 -6.10
N SER A 28 13.37 -5.17 -6.24
CA SER A 28 14.75 -4.68 -6.26
C SER A 28 15.47 -4.93 -4.94
N LEU A 29 14.79 -4.77 -3.81
CA LEU A 29 15.32 -5.04 -2.49
C LEU A 29 15.61 -6.54 -2.30
N GLU A 30 14.68 -7.43 -2.68
CA GLU A 30 14.87 -8.89 -2.67
C GLU A 30 16.05 -9.32 -3.56
N THR A 31 16.17 -8.71 -4.74
CA THR A 31 17.27 -8.97 -5.67
C THR A 31 18.61 -8.51 -5.08
N GLY A 32 18.67 -7.32 -4.50
CA GLY A 32 19.88 -6.78 -3.89
C GLY A 32 20.32 -7.55 -2.63
N GLN A 33 19.39 -8.23 -1.98
CA GLN A 33 19.66 -9.06 -0.80
C GLN A 33 20.20 -10.46 -1.15
N HIS A 34 20.07 -10.86 -2.42
CA HIS A 34 20.51 -12.18 -2.88
C HIS A 34 22.02 -12.37 -2.67
N GLY A 35 22.39 -13.49 -2.05
CA GLY A 35 23.80 -13.82 -1.77
C GLY A 35 24.35 -13.26 -0.46
N LEU A 36 23.55 -12.53 0.34
CA LEU A 36 23.97 -12.22 1.72
C LEU A 36 24.00 -13.52 2.55
N ALA A 37 25.17 -13.88 3.04
CA ALA A 37 25.34 -14.94 4.04
C ALA A 37 25.21 -14.35 5.45
N THR A 38 24.16 -14.74 6.19
CA THR A 38 23.91 -14.30 7.57
C THR A 38 24.56 -15.20 8.62
N ASP A 39 25.00 -16.40 8.23
CA ASP A 39 25.29 -17.50 9.15
C ASP A 39 26.76 -17.53 9.62
N GLY A 40 27.53 -16.48 9.29
CA GLY A 40 28.98 -16.39 9.55
C GLY A 40 29.39 -15.54 10.76
N GLY A 41 28.44 -15.08 11.59
CA GLY A 41 28.75 -14.26 12.79
C GLY A 41 29.24 -12.84 12.51
N VAL A 42 29.10 -12.35 11.26
CA VAL A 42 29.46 -10.98 10.88
C VAL A 42 28.32 -10.05 11.27
N GLU A 43 28.55 -9.21 12.27
CA GLU A 43 27.52 -8.29 12.83
C GLU A 43 26.88 -7.38 11.78
N THR A 44 27.67 -6.91 10.79
CA THR A 44 27.15 -6.06 9.71
C THR A 44 26.20 -6.81 8.77
N ALA A 45 26.44 -8.11 8.53
CA ALA A 45 25.54 -8.94 7.74
C ALA A 45 24.22 -9.21 8.49
N ALA A 46 24.28 -9.45 9.80
CA ALA A 46 23.09 -9.59 10.64
C ALA A 46 22.26 -8.29 10.64
N ALA A 47 22.91 -7.14 10.88
CA ALA A 47 22.24 -5.84 10.85
C ALA A 47 21.61 -5.53 9.49
N GLN A 48 22.29 -5.85 8.39
CA GLN A 48 21.73 -5.69 7.04
C GLN A 48 20.49 -6.57 6.82
N SER A 49 20.49 -7.81 7.31
CA SER A 49 19.34 -8.71 7.24
C SER A 49 18.14 -8.16 8.00
N GLU A 50 18.35 -7.63 9.20
CA GLU A 50 17.28 -7.01 10.00
C GLU A 50 16.65 -5.80 9.29
N VAL A 51 17.49 -4.91 8.74
CA VAL A 51 17.03 -3.75 7.97
C VAL A 51 16.23 -4.21 6.75
N TYR A 52 16.73 -5.19 6.01
CA TYR A 52 16.03 -5.79 4.88
C TYR A 52 14.64 -6.33 5.28
N GLN A 53 14.56 -7.13 6.34
CA GLN A 53 13.28 -7.71 6.78
C GLN A 53 12.28 -6.63 7.21
N SER A 54 12.77 -5.57 7.86
CA SER A 54 11.94 -4.41 8.23
C SER A 54 11.35 -3.72 6.98
N TRP A 55 12.19 -3.41 6.00
CA TRP A 55 11.75 -2.77 4.76
C TRP A 55 10.84 -3.67 3.91
N LYS A 56 11.16 -4.96 3.82
CA LYS A 56 10.32 -5.95 3.15
C LYS A 56 8.92 -5.98 3.77
N THR A 57 8.85 -6.11 5.09
CA THR A 57 7.58 -6.13 5.83
C THR A 57 6.78 -4.84 5.60
N TYR A 58 7.44 -3.69 5.63
CA TYR A 58 6.80 -2.40 5.39
C TYR A 58 6.22 -2.30 3.96
N LEU A 59 7.02 -2.64 2.94
CA LEU A 59 6.62 -2.57 1.53
C LEU A 59 5.51 -3.57 1.20
N ASP A 60 5.55 -4.78 1.78
CA ASP A 60 4.47 -5.79 1.66
C ASP A 60 3.14 -5.24 2.19
N LYS A 61 3.16 -4.67 3.41
CA LYS A 61 1.96 -4.05 4.01
C LYS A 61 1.45 -2.86 3.21
N LEU A 62 2.35 -1.99 2.75
CA LEU A 62 2.00 -0.81 1.93
C LEU A 62 1.37 -1.23 0.60
N SER A 63 1.92 -2.25 -0.06
CA SER A 63 1.41 -2.82 -1.31
C SER A 63 -0.01 -3.37 -1.12
N GLY A 64 -0.25 -4.11 -0.04
CA GLY A 64 -1.59 -4.61 0.33
C GLY A 64 -2.60 -3.47 0.53
N ARG A 65 -2.21 -2.42 1.27
CA ARG A 65 -3.06 -1.23 1.48
C ARG A 65 -3.41 -0.51 0.20
N CYS A 66 -2.41 -0.27 -0.66
CA CYS A 66 -2.65 0.38 -1.95
C CYS A 66 -3.61 -0.46 -2.81
N THR A 67 -3.48 -1.80 -2.77
CA THR A 67 -4.38 -2.70 -3.50
C THR A 67 -5.82 -2.59 -2.98
N THR A 68 -6.03 -2.64 -1.66
CA THR A 68 -7.36 -2.46 -1.06
C THR A 68 -7.96 -1.09 -1.39
N LEU A 69 -7.15 -0.03 -1.27
CA LEU A 69 -7.58 1.34 -1.55
C LEU A 69 -7.97 1.53 -3.02
N GLN A 70 -7.14 1.04 -3.94
CA GLN A 70 -7.44 1.06 -5.37
C GLN A 70 -8.77 0.37 -5.65
N GLY A 71 -8.98 -0.84 -5.10
CA GLY A 71 -10.23 -1.59 -5.27
C GLY A 71 -11.46 -0.81 -4.78
N ASN A 72 -11.36 -0.16 -3.61
CA ASN A 72 -12.44 0.67 -3.07
C ASN A 72 -12.73 1.90 -3.95
N LEU A 73 -11.70 2.58 -4.44
CA LEU A 73 -11.82 3.74 -5.34
C LEU A 73 -12.46 3.34 -6.68
N GLU A 74 -12.01 2.24 -7.28
CA GLU A 74 -12.62 1.73 -8.51
C GLU A 74 -14.08 1.33 -8.30
N ARG A 75 -14.40 0.71 -7.16
CA ARG A 75 -15.76 0.32 -6.81
C ARG A 75 -16.66 1.55 -6.63
N ALA A 76 -16.21 2.58 -5.93
CA ALA A 76 -16.93 3.85 -5.79
C ALA A 76 -17.18 4.56 -7.14
N GLY A 77 -16.29 4.38 -8.12
CA GLY A 77 -16.46 4.93 -9.46
C GLY A 77 -17.35 4.10 -10.40
N LYS A 78 -17.36 2.76 -10.26
CA LYS A 78 -18.08 1.85 -11.17
C LYS A 78 -19.53 1.62 -10.75
N ASP A 79 -19.79 1.53 -9.45
CA ASP A 79 -21.03 0.99 -8.92
C ASP A 79 -22.07 2.11 -8.71
N LEU A 80 -22.87 2.40 -9.76
CA LEU A 80 -23.89 3.46 -9.79
C LEU A 80 -24.98 3.33 -8.72
N LEU A 81 -25.04 2.19 -8.04
CA LEU A 81 -26.01 1.86 -6.98
C LEU A 81 -25.45 2.04 -5.57
N LEU A 82 -24.17 2.40 -5.40
CA LEU A 82 -23.62 2.72 -4.09
C LEU A 82 -24.13 4.08 -3.63
N THR A 83 -24.80 4.09 -2.49
CA THR A 83 -25.08 5.31 -1.73
C THR A 83 -23.78 5.85 -1.11
N ASP A 84 -23.75 7.13 -0.77
CA ASP A 84 -22.61 7.73 -0.06
C ASP A 84 -22.29 6.99 1.25
N GLU A 85 -23.31 6.46 1.93
CA GLU A 85 -23.19 5.61 3.13
C GLU A 85 -22.39 4.34 2.84
N ASN A 86 -22.69 3.65 1.72
CA ASN A 86 -22.01 2.42 1.34
C ASN A 86 -20.55 2.71 0.91
N VAL A 87 -20.32 3.83 0.22
CA VAL A 87 -18.96 4.28 -0.13
C VAL A 87 -18.16 4.54 1.15
N LYS A 88 -18.73 5.26 2.12
CA LYS A 88 -18.11 5.50 3.43
C LYS A 88 -17.79 4.19 4.15
N GLY A 89 -18.71 3.21 4.09
CA GLY A 89 -18.52 1.87 4.66
C GLY A 89 -17.27 1.15 4.15
N LEU A 90 -16.96 1.25 2.85
CA LEU A 90 -15.75 0.66 2.25
C LEU A 90 -14.47 1.18 2.92
N PHE A 91 -14.39 2.50 3.15
CA PHE A 91 -13.21 3.13 3.76
C PHE A 91 -13.15 2.93 5.27
N VAL A 92 -14.29 2.88 5.96
CA VAL A 92 -14.34 2.52 7.39
C VAL A 92 -13.80 1.10 7.60
N GLU A 93 -14.21 0.14 6.77
CA GLU A 93 -13.73 -1.24 6.88
C GLU A 93 -12.23 -1.35 6.59
N MET A 94 -11.76 -0.66 5.55
CA MET A 94 -10.32 -0.55 5.28
C MET A 94 -9.56 0.04 6.48
N GLY A 95 -10.08 1.08 7.12
CA GLY A 95 -9.48 1.67 8.32
C GLY A 95 -9.38 0.68 9.48
N LYS A 96 -10.37 -0.22 9.64
CA LYS A 96 -10.32 -1.28 10.65
C LYS A 96 -9.24 -2.32 10.35
N GLN A 97 -9.02 -2.62 9.07
CA GLN A 97 -8.01 -3.59 8.61
C GLN A 97 -6.59 -3.06 8.82
N TYR A 98 -6.38 -1.75 8.73
CA TYR A 98 -5.04 -1.14 8.72
C TYR A 98 -4.81 -0.12 9.86
N ARG A 99 -5.26 -0.47 11.08
CA ARG A 99 -5.09 0.37 12.29
C ARG A 99 -3.65 0.53 12.74
N ASP A 100 -2.75 -0.33 12.28
CA ASP A 100 -1.34 -0.40 12.69
C ASP A 100 -0.47 0.67 12.03
N THR A 101 -1.04 1.65 11.34
CA THR A 101 -0.28 2.76 10.78
C THR A 101 -0.97 4.07 11.07
N PRO A 102 -0.31 4.95 11.86
CA PRO A 102 -0.78 6.30 12.06
C PRO A 102 -1.02 6.98 10.70
N ALA A 103 -2.09 7.76 10.60
CA ALA A 103 -2.28 8.63 9.45
C ALA A 103 -1.17 9.70 9.47
N VAL A 104 -0.12 9.50 8.68
CA VAL A 104 1.02 10.44 8.57
C VAL A 104 0.89 11.42 7.39
N GLY A 105 -0.24 11.41 6.68
CA GLY A 105 -0.50 12.26 5.53
C GLY A 105 -1.91 12.84 5.56
N GLY A 106 -2.05 14.10 5.14
CA GLY A 106 -3.32 14.84 5.14
C GLY A 106 -3.47 15.89 6.24
N GLU A 107 -2.48 16.03 7.14
CA GLU A 107 -2.34 17.23 7.98
C GLU A 107 -1.84 18.40 7.12
N GLY A 108 -2.71 18.90 6.24
CA GLY A 108 -2.58 20.24 5.72
C GLY A 108 -2.79 21.25 6.84
N LYS A 109 -2.03 22.35 6.79
CA LYS A 109 -2.33 23.56 7.57
C LYS A 109 -3.71 24.10 7.21
#